data_AF-A0A661UUG6-F1
#
_entry.id   AF-A0A661UUG6-F1
#
_cell.length_a   1.000
_cell.length_b   1.000
_cell.length_c   1.000
_cell.angle_alpha   90.00
_cell.angle_beta   90.00
_cell.angle_gamma   90.00
#
_symmetry.space_group_name_H-M   'P 1'
#
loop_
_entity.id
_entity.type
_entity.pdbx_description
1 polymer ?
#
loop_
_entity_poly.entity_id
_entity_poly.type
_entity_poly.pdbx_seq_one_letter_code
_entity_poly.pdbx_strand_id
1 'polypeptide(L)' 'MAQHNELGKEGEQIAVDFLIQKGYEIKERNWRFKKAEIDIIAQLENVLIAVEVK' A
#
# COMPACT_ATOMS: atom_id res chain seq x y z
N MET A 1 -18.89 -13.28 8.11
CA MET A 1 -17.50 -13.24 7.60
C MET A 1 -17.39 -11.98 6.73
N ALA A 2 -17.11 -10.82 7.34
CA ALA A 2 -17.13 -9.53 6.62
C ALA A 2 -16.32 -8.44 7.33
N GLN A 3 -16.18 -8.53 8.66
CA GLN A 3 -15.64 -7.46 9.49
C GLN A 3 -14.11 -7.24 9.35
N HIS A 4 -13.35 -8.25 8.89
CA HIS A 4 -11.90 -8.13 8.69
C HIS A 4 -11.52 -7.43 7.38
N ASN A 5 -12.41 -7.42 6.37
CA ASN A 5 -12.08 -6.87 5.05
C ASN A 5 -12.21 -5.34 5.01
N GLU A 6 -13.05 -4.76 5.84
CA GLU A 6 -13.22 -3.30 5.92
C GLU A 6 -12.04 -2.67 6.68
N LEU A 7 -11.64 -3.25 7.82
CA LEU A 7 -10.47 -2.82 8.58
C LEU A 7 -9.18 -2.87 7.75
N GLY A 8 -8.97 -3.93 6.96
CA GLY A 8 -7.79 -4.03 6.08
C GLY A 8 -7.75 -2.94 5.02
N LYS A 9 -8.90 -2.63 4.39
CA LYS A 9 -9.01 -1.56 3.39
C LYS A 9 -8.80 -0.18 3.99
N GLU A 10 -9.36 0.05 5.18
CA GLU A 10 -9.16 1.30 5.92
C GLU A 10 -7.69 1.48 6.29
N GLY A 11 -7.04 0.43 6.79
CA GLY A 11 -5.61 0.46 7.11
C GLY A 11 -4.74 0.77 5.89
N GLU A 12 -5.01 0.14 4.75
CA GLU A 12 -4.30 0.43 3.50
C GLU A 12 -4.51 1.88 3.05
N GLN A 13 -5.73 2.41 3.18
CA GLN A 13 -6.01 3.80 2.82
C GLN A 13 -5.27 4.78 3.75
N ILE A 14 -5.24 4.53 5.06
CA ILE A 14 -4.48 5.34 6.02
C ILE A 14 -2.98 5.32 5.68
N ALA A 15 -2.44 4.16 5.30
CA ALA A 15 -1.04 4.02 4.89
C ALA A 15 -0.74 4.82 3.62
N VAL A 16 -1.63 4.75 2.61
CA VAL A 16 -1.53 5.54 1.38
C VAL A 16 -1.53 7.04 1.68
N ASP A 17 -2.48 7.51 2.49
CA ASP A 17 -2.61 8.93 2.82
C ASP A 17 -1.36 9.43 3.58
N PHE A 18 -0.84 8.63 4.52
CA PHE A 18 0.40 8.92 5.22
C PHE A 18 1.60 9.03 4.27
N LEU A 19 1.75 8.08 3.34
CA LEU A 19 2.83 8.08 2.35
C LEU A 19 2.75 9.31 1.45
N ILE A 20 1.57 9.65 0.93
CA ILE A 20 1.36 10.84 0.11
C ILE A 20 1.72 12.11 0.88
N GLN A 21 1.27 12.24 2.13
CA GLN A 21 1.61 13.38 2.99
C GLN A 21 3.12 13.51 3.27
N LYS A 22 3.85 12.39 3.22
CA LYS A 22 5.31 12.35 3.36
C LYS A 22 6.06 12.59 2.05
N GLY A 23 5.36 12.84 0.94
CA GLY A 23 5.95 13.13 -0.36
C GLY A 23 6.25 11.91 -1.22
N TYR A 24 5.73 10.73 -0.85
CA TYR A 24 5.85 9.54 -1.68
C TYR A 24 4.83 9.57 -2.82
N GLU A 25 5.25 9.09 -3.98
CA GLU A 25 4.36 8.81 -5.10
C GLU A 25 3.88 7.36 -5.03
N ILE A 26 2.57 7.15 -5.01
CA ILE A 26 2.01 5.79 -5.06
C ILE A 26 2.01 5.31 -6.50
N LYS A 27 2.71 4.20 -6.78
CA LYS A 27 2.79 3.59 -8.11
C LYS A 27 1.71 2.55 -8.32
N GLU A 28 1.51 1.67 -7.34
CA GLU A 28 0.51 0.61 -7.38
C GLU A 28 -0.03 0.32 -5.99
N ARG A 29 -1.26 -0.19 -5.94
CA ARG A 29 -1.91 -0.71 -4.72
C ARG A 29 -2.44 -2.10 -5.01
N ASN A 30 -2.47 -2.98 -4.00
CA ASN A 30 -2.89 -4.37 -4.13
C ASN A 30 -2.19 -5.09 -5.30
N TRP A 31 -0.88 -4.86 -5.46
CA TRP A 31 -0.13 -5.42 -6.58
C TRP A 31 0.01 -6.93 -6.41
N ARG A 32 -0.26 -7.68 -7.49
CA ARG A 32 -0.17 -9.14 -7.51
C ARG A 32 0.52 -9.61 -8.77
N PHE A 33 1.46 -10.53 -8.62
CA PHE A 33 2.10 -11.22 -9.75
C PHE A 33 2.41 -12.67 -9.38
N LYS A 34 1.78 -13.61 -10.10
CA LYS A 34 1.86 -15.05 -9.82
C LYS A 34 1.46 -15.36 -8.36
N LYS A 35 2.44 -15.72 -7.52
CA LYS A 35 2.25 -16.05 -6.10
C LYS A 35 2.77 -14.95 -5.16
N ALA A 36 3.18 -13.81 -5.71
CA ALA A 36 3.65 -12.66 -4.94
C ALA A 36 2.55 -11.60 -4.86
N GLU A 37 2.47 -10.96 -3.69
CA GLU A 37 1.59 -9.82 -3.42
C GLU A 37 2.37 -8.74 -2.65
N ILE A 38 2.01 -7.48 -2.90
CA ILE A 38 2.49 -6.30 -2.19
C ILE A 38 1.31 -5.35 -2.02
N ASP A 39 1.03 -4.89 -0.80
CA ASP A 39 -0.11 -4.01 -0.55
C ASP A 39 0.05 -2.66 -1.26
N ILE A 40 1.22 -2.04 -1.14
CA ILE A 40 1.49 -0.73 -1.77
C ILE A 40 2.91 -0.70 -2.35
N ILE A 41 3.02 -0.25 -3.59
CA ILE A 41 4.31 0.13 -4.20
C ILE A 41 4.35 1.65 -4.24
N ALA A 42 5.34 2.23 -3.56
CA ALA A 42 5.56 3.67 -3.51
C ALA A 42 6.96 4.03 -4.02
N GLN A 43 7.14 5.27 -4.42
CA GLN A 43 8.42 5.81 -4.86
C GLN A 43 8.72 7.11 -4.12
N LEU A 44 9.95 7.25 -3.65
CA LEU A 44 10.49 8.52 -3.15
C LEU A 44 11.76 8.82 -3.94
N GLU A 45 11.76 9.90 -4.71
CA GLU A 45 12.83 10.25 -5.64
C GLU A 45 13.18 9.09 -6.58
N ASN A 46 14.35 8.47 -6.43
CA ASN A 46 14.83 7.34 -7.24
C ASN A 46 14.75 5.99 -6.52
N VAL A 47 14.08 5.93 -5.37
CA VAL A 47 13.94 4.71 -4.55
C VAL A 47 12.53 4.15 -4.70
N LEU A 48 12.43 2.87 -5.06
CA LEU A 48 11.17 2.12 -5.07
C LEU A 48 11.02 1.35 -3.76
N ILE A 49 9.87 1.50 -3.11
CA ILE A 49 9.57 0.93 -1.79
C ILE A 49 8.35 0.02 -1.91
N ALA A 50 8.49 -1.23 -1.47
CA ALA A 50 7.39 -2.16 -1.24
C ALA A 50 6.93 -2.05 0.21
N VAL A 51 5.65 -1.81 0.44
CA VAL A 51 5.05 -1.62 1.76
C VAL A 51 3.99 -2.70 1.99
N GLU A 52 4.11 -3.38 3.12
CA GLU A 52 3.13 -4.34 3.64
C GLU A 52 2.43 -3.70 4.85
N VAL A 53 1.11 -3.69 4.84
CA VAL A 53 0.25 -3.07 5.86
C VAL A 53 -0.25 -4.13 6.84
N LYS A 54 -0.25 -3.83 8.14
CA LYS A 54 -0.66 -4.76 9.21
C LYS A 54 -1.60 -4.10 10.21
#